data_AF-A0A9E0UTT2-F1
#
_entry.id   AF-A0A9E0UTT2-F1
#
_cell.length_a   1.000
_cell.length_b   1.000
_cell.length_c   1.000
_cell.angle_alpha   90.00
_cell.angle_beta   90.00
_cell.angle_gamma   90.00
#
_symmetry.space_group_name_H-M   'P 1'
#
loop_
_entity.id
_entity.type
_entity.pdbx_description
1 polymer ?
#
loop_
_entity_poly.entity_id
_entity_poly.type
_entity_poly.pdbx_seq_one_letter_code
_entity_poly.pdbx_strand_id
1 'polypeptide(L)'
;YNPANPAVIITLNKIIKDGKAAGLRVSVCGEIAADPIFAILLVGMGIDSLSMSIAAISEIKFLLRKVSFKDLQELAEEALKQNRSRDILTILRHFRNEQMKKYIRI
;
A
#
# COMPACT_ATOMS: atom_id res chain seq x y z
N TYR A 1 18.59 -0.06 -0.21
CA TYR A 1 17.27 0.50 -0.53
C TYR A 1 16.21 -0.24 0.29
N ASN A 2 15.35 0.45 1.03
CA ASN A 2 14.32 -0.17 1.89
C ASN A 2 13.05 0.69 1.90
N PRO A 3 12.07 0.40 1.03
CA PRO A 3 10.82 1.17 0.93
C PRO A 3 9.99 1.14 2.21
N ALA A 4 10.15 0.11 3.05
CA ALA A 4 9.49 0.00 4.35
C ALA A 4 10.22 0.75 5.46
N ASN A 5 11.18 1.64 5.17
CA ASN A 5 11.71 2.54 6.18
C ASN A 5 10.56 3.41 6.74
N PRO A 6 10.34 3.45 8.08
CA PRO A 6 9.27 4.25 8.68
C PRO A 6 9.30 5.71 8.20
N ALA A 7 10.47 6.32 8.05
CA ALA A 7 10.59 7.68 7.56
C ALA A 7 10.03 7.85 6.13
N VAL A 8 10.23 6.87 5.25
CA VAL A 8 9.67 6.88 3.89
C VAL A 8 8.15 6.76 3.93
N ILE A 9 7.64 5.80 4.71
CA ILE A 9 6.19 5.55 4.86
C ILE A 9 5.46 6.77 5.44
N ILE A 10 6.02 7.38 6.49
CA ILE A 10 5.49 8.61 7.09
C ILE A 10 5.52 9.77 6.09
N THR A 11 6.62 9.92 5.34
CA THR A 11 6.76 10.98 4.34
C THR A 11 5.73 10.84 3.22
N LEU A 12 5.53 9.62 2.70
CA LEU A 12 4.53 9.34 1.67
C LEU A 12 3.12 9.66 2.18
N ASN A 13 2.76 9.18 3.37
CA ASN A 13 1.46 9.47 3.99
C ASN A 13 1.25 10.98 4.19
N LYS A 14 2.29 11.71 4.60
CA LYS A 14 2.23 13.17 4.74
C LYS A 14 1.97 13.84 3.39
N ILE A 15 2.72 13.49 2.35
CA ILE A 15 2.53 14.06 1.00
C ILE A 15 1.10 13.80 0.49
N ILE A 16 0.58 12.59 0.68
CA ILE A 16 -0.79 12.23 0.29
C ILE A 16 -1.82 13.09 1.04
N LYS A 17 -1.67 13.23 2.36
CA LYS A 17 -2.58 14.04 3.18
C LYS A 17 -2.52 15.52 2.85
N ASP A 18 -1.32 16.07 2.69
CA ASP A 18 -1.10 17.48 2.36
C ASP A 18 -1.65 17.80 0.96
N GLY A 19 -1.42 16.92 -0.02
CA GLY A 19 -1.98 17.05 -1.37
C GLY A 19 -3.50 17.04 -1.34
N LYS A 20 -4.11 16.08 -0.63
CA LYS A 20 -5.56 16.01 -0.46
C LYS A 20 -6.13 17.25 0.23
N ALA A 21 -5.48 17.76 1.27
CA ALA A 21 -5.89 18.98 1.96
C ALA A 21 -5.82 20.23 1.06
N ALA A 22 -4.87 20.24 0.12
CA ALA A 22 -4.74 21.28 -0.90
C ALA A 22 -5.68 21.09 -2.12
N GLY A 23 -6.51 20.04 -2.15
CA GLY A 23 -7.35 19.70 -3.30
C GLY A 23 -6.56 19.21 -4.53
N LEU A 24 -5.30 18.80 -4.34
CA LEU A 24 -4.43 18.27 -5.38
C LEU A 24 -4.50 16.74 -5.41
N ARG A 25 -4.37 16.18 -6.62
CA ARG A 25 -4.22 14.74 -6.80
C ARG A 25 -2.76 14.33 -6.62
N VAL A 26 -2.53 13.23 -5.90
CA VAL A 26 -1.19 12.66 -5.68
C VAL A 26 -1.07 11.33 -6.42
N SER A 27 0.04 11.16 -7.15
CA SER A 27 0.37 9.94 -7.88
C SER A 27 1.71 9.38 -7.41
N VAL A 28 1.83 8.05 -7.35
CA VAL A 28 3.11 7.38 -7.09
C VAL A 28 3.48 6.50 -8.28
N CYS A 29 4.72 6.63 -8.74
CA CYS A 29 5.32 5.81 -9.78
C CYS A 29 6.52 5.02 -9.24
N GLY A 30 7.07 4.13 -10.08
CA GLY A 30 8.25 3.34 -9.77
C GLY A 30 7.92 1.99 -9.13
N GLU A 31 8.96 1.30 -8.70
CA GLU A 31 8.88 -0.10 -8.24
C GLU A 31 7.95 -0.28 -7.03
N ILE A 32 7.89 0.71 -6.13
CA ILE A 32 6.99 0.66 -4.96
C ILE A 32 5.51 0.65 -5.35
N ALA A 33 5.14 1.31 -6.44
CA ALA A 33 3.76 1.30 -6.96
C ALA A 33 3.41 -0.04 -7.61
N ALA A 34 4.42 -0.77 -8.11
CA ALA A 34 4.27 -2.06 -8.76
C ALA A 34 4.38 -3.26 -7.79
N ASP A 35 4.74 -3.03 -6.53
CA ASP A 35 4.80 -4.09 -5.52
C ASP A 35 3.43 -4.25 -4.83
N PRO A 36 2.80 -5.44 -4.88
CA PRO A 36 1.49 -5.69 -4.29
C PRO A 36 1.38 -5.37 -2.78
N ILE A 37 2.43 -5.59 -1.98
CA ILE A 37 2.36 -5.31 -0.53
C ILE A 37 2.44 -3.81 -0.22
N PHE A 38 3.06 -3.02 -1.09
CA PHE A 38 3.10 -1.56 -0.94
C PHE A 38 1.91 -0.89 -1.65
N ALA A 39 1.40 -1.46 -2.74
CA ALA A 39 0.19 -0.97 -3.40
C ALA A 39 -1.01 -0.95 -2.44
N ILE A 40 -1.23 -2.02 -1.66
CA ILE A 40 -2.29 -2.05 -0.63
C ILE A 40 -2.11 -0.97 0.43
N LEU A 41 -0.86 -0.71 0.84
CA LEU A 41 -0.53 0.32 1.82
C LEU A 41 -0.79 1.73 1.26
N LEU A 42 -0.32 2.01 0.04
CA LEU A 42 -0.51 3.31 -0.63
C LEU A 42 -1.98 3.61 -0.86
N VAL A 43 -2.77 2.61 -1.27
CA VAL A 43 -4.23 2.74 -1.39
C VAL A 43 -4.86 2.97 -0.03
N GLY A 44 -4.44 2.26 1.02
CA GLY A 44 -4.89 2.49 2.39
C GLY A 44 -4.59 3.90 2.92
N MET A 45 -3.47 4.50 2.52
CA MET A 45 -3.13 5.90 2.81
C MET A 45 -4.00 6.91 2.04
N GLY A 46 -4.68 6.46 0.99
CA GLY A 46 -5.57 7.29 0.17
C GLY A 46 -4.90 7.93 -1.03
N ILE A 47 -3.91 7.26 -1.65
CA ILE A 47 -3.34 7.72 -2.92
C ILE A 47 -4.42 7.80 -4.02
N ASP A 48 -4.37 8.82 -4.89
CA ASP A 48 -5.34 8.94 -5.99
C ASP A 48 -5.02 8.03 -7.17
N SER A 49 -3.73 7.81 -7.45
CA SER A 49 -3.30 7.01 -8.59
C SER A 49 -1.94 6.32 -8.40
N LEU A 50 -1.83 5.11 -8.94
CA LEU A 50 -0.59 4.35 -9.04
C LEU A 50 -0.20 4.21 -10.52
N SER A 51 1.06 4.49 -10.84
CA SER A 51 1.63 4.33 -12.18
C SER A 51 2.66 3.20 -12.18
N MET A 52 2.48 2.23 -13.07
CA MET A 52 3.27 0.99 -13.10
C MET A 52 3.28 0.37 -14.52
N SER A 53 4.16 -0.60 -14.75
CA SER A 53 4.17 -1.39 -15.98
C SER A 53 2.95 -2.29 -16.10
N ILE A 54 2.51 -2.57 -17.34
CA ILE A 54 1.35 -3.42 -17.65
C ILE A 54 1.42 -4.78 -16.94
N ALA A 55 2.61 -5.38 -16.84
CA ALA A 55 2.83 -6.66 -16.19
C ALA A 55 2.37 -6.68 -14.71
N ALA A 56 2.49 -5.56 -13.98
CA ALA A 56 2.12 -5.45 -12.57
C ALA A 56 0.63 -5.12 -12.36
N ILE A 57 -0.03 -4.53 -13.37
CA ILE A 57 -1.41 -4.04 -13.25
C ILE A 57 -2.37 -5.16 -12.89
N SER A 58 -2.22 -6.35 -13.50
CA SER A 58 -3.15 -7.46 -13.31
C SER A 58 -3.16 -7.99 -11.88
N GLU A 59 -1.98 -8.18 -11.28
CA GLU A 59 -1.84 -8.67 -9.91
C GLU A 59 -2.38 -7.64 -8.90
N ILE A 60 -2.00 -6.38 -9.06
CA ILE A 60 -2.44 -5.31 -8.15
C ILE A 60 -3.95 -5.09 -8.25
N LYS A 61 -4.52 -5.05 -9.46
CA LYS A 61 -5.98 -4.95 -9.63
C LYS A 61 -6.70 -6.15 -9.04
N PHE A 62 -6.16 -7.35 -9.18
CA PHE A 62 -6.73 -8.54 -8.57
C PHE A 62 -6.79 -8.39 -7.06
N LEU A 63 -5.66 -8.07 -6.42
CA LEU A 63 -5.56 -7.90 -4.96
C LEU A 63 -6.49 -6.81 -4.44
N LEU A 64 -6.45 -5.60 -5.03
CA LEU A 64 -7.25 -4.45 -4.58
C LEU A 64 -8.76 -4.69 -4.73
N ARG A 65 -9.20 -5.51 -5.69
CA ARG A 65 -10.62 -5.85 -5.87
C ARG A 65 -11.15 -6.87 -4.85
N LYS A 66 -10.29 -7.50 -4.06
CA LYS A 66 -10.67 -8.52 -3.07
C LYS A 66 -10.73 -7.99 -1.64
N VAL A 67 -10.23 -6.78 -1.41
CA VAL A 67 -10.11 -6.17 -0.08
C VAL A 67 -10.99 -4.93 -0.02
N SER A 68 -11.59 -4.66 1.13
CA SER A 68 -12.37 -3.43 1.28
C SER A 68 -11.43 -2.24 1.50
N PHE A 69 -11.86 -1.05 1.06
CA PHE A 69 -11.07 0.16 1.30
C PHE A 69 -10.86 0.42 2.80
N LYS A 70 -11.86 0.10 3.63
CA LYS A 70 -11.77 0.23 5.09
C LYS A 70 -10.65 -0.62 5.67
N ASP A 71 -10.55 -1.89 5.26
CA ASP A 71 -9.47 -2.79 5.73
C ASP A 71 -8.09 -2.25 5.34
N LEU A 72 -7.97 -1.65 4.16
CA LEU A 72 -6.73 -1.02 3.71
C LEU A 72 -6.38 0.22 4.54
N GLN A 73 -7.36 1.03 4.93
CA GLN A 73 -7.14 2.18 5.80
C GLN A 73 -6.66 1.73 7.19
N GLU A 74 -7.29 0.72 7.77
CA GLU A 74 -6.89 0.14 9.06
C GLU A 74 -5.46 -0.43 9.00
N LEU A 75 -5.12 -1.14 7.92
CA LEU A 75 -3.76 -1.63 7.66
C LEU A 75 -2.74 -0.49 7.60
N ALA A 76 -3.06 0.60 6.91
CA ALA A 76 -2.18 1.74 6.78
C ALA A 76 -1.95 2.44 8.14
N GLU A 77 -3.00 2.58 8.95
CA GLU A 77 -2.89 3.11 10.31
C GLU A 77 -2.02 2.23 11.22
N GLU A 78 -2.13 0.91 11.10
CA GLU A 78 -1.29 -0.03 11.85
C GLU A 78 0.18 0.06 11.42
N ALA A 79 0.44 0.11 10.12
CA ALA A 79 1.79 0.24 9.57
C ALA A 79 2.47 1.56 9.98
N LEU A 80 1.72 2.67 10.02
CA LEU A 80 2.23 3.98 10.42
C LEU A 80 2.64 4.06 11.90
N LYS A 81 2.13 3.16 12.76
CA LYS A 81 2.49 3.10 14.19
C LYS A 81 3.82 2.36 14.44
N GLN A 82 4.36 1.68 13.43
CA GLN A 82 5.57 0.87 13.57
C GLN A 82 6.85 1.70 13.42
N ASN A 83 7.84 1.43 14.27
CA ASN A 83 9.12 2.11 14.26
C ASN A 83 10.24 1.32 13.57
N ARG A 84 9.94 0.13 13.04
CA ARG A 84 10.93 -0.73 12.36
C ARG A 84 10.38 -1.25 11.04
N SER A 85 11.23 -1.26 10.02
CA SER A 85 10.86 -1.77 8.70
C SER A 85 10.43 -3.23 8.69
N ARG A 86 11.02 -4.05 9.56
CA ARG A 86 10.65 -5.47 9.67
C ARG A 86 9.21 -5.64 10.11
N ASP A 87 8.74 -4.81 11.04
CA ASP A 87 7.39 -4.91 11.59
C ASP A 87 6.36 -4.47 10.55
N ILE A 88 6.64 -3.36 9.85
CA ILE A 88 5.86 -2.89 8.69
C ILE A 88 5.75 -4.01 7.64
N LEU A 89 6.87 -4.57 7.18
CA LEU A 89 6.86 -5.64 6.18
C LEU A 89 6.10 -6.88 6.66
N THR A 90 6.18 -7.21 7.95
CA THR A 90 5.49 -8.36 8.53
C THR A 90 3.99 -8.18 8.46
N ILE A 91 3.48 -7.02 8.89
CA ILE A 91 2.06 -6.69 8.87
C ILE A 91 1.52 -6.68 7.42
N LEU A 92 2.21 -6.02 6.49
CA LEU A 92 1.77 -5.96 5.08
C LEU A 92 1.74 -7.34 4.41
N ARG A 93 2.77 -8.17 4.64
CA ARG A 93 2.84 -9.53 4.08
C ARG A 93 1.80 -10.43 4.71
N HIS A 94 1.60 -10.35 6.03
CA HIS A 94 0.58 -11.11 6.73
C HIS A 94 -0.79 -10.78 6.18
N PHE A 95 -1.14 -9.49 6.09
CA PHE A 95 -2.40 -9.04 5.51
C PHE A 95 -2.59 -9.57 4.09
N ARG A 96 -1.63 -9.36 3.18
CA ARG A 96 -1.73 -9.88 1.80
C ARG A 96 -1.96 -11.39 1.78
N ASN A 97 -1.20 -12.15 2.57
CA ASN A 97 -1.32 -13.60 2.58
C ASN A 97 -2.68 -14.05 3.09
N GLU A 98 -3.22 -13.43 4.15
CA GLU A 98 -4.58 -13.72 4.64
C GLU A 98 -5.65 -13.47 3.58
N GLN A 99 -5.56 -12.35 2.86
CA GLN A 99 -6.50 -12.03 1.78
C GLN A 99 -6.41 -13.00 0.61
N MET A 100 -5.20 -13.52 0.32
CA MET A 100 -4.95 -14.45 -0.77
C MET A 100 -5.27 -15.91 -0.44
N LYS A 101 -5.20 -16.34 0.84
CA LYS A 101 -5.54 -17.71 1.29
C LYS A 101 -6.92 -18.15 0.83
N LYS A 102 -7.88 -17.22 0.73
CA LYS A 102 -9.25 -17.48 0.28
C LYS A 102 -9.34 -17.89 -1.21
N TYR A 103 -8.31 -17.60 -2.00
CA TYR A 103 -8.29 -17.78 -3.46
C TYR A 103 -7.25 -18.80 -3.93
N ILE A 104 -6.27 -19.12 -3.10
CA ILE A 104 -5.30 -20.21 -3.34
C ILE A 104 -5.87 -21.48 -2.69
N ARG A 105 -6.94 -22.02 -3.28
CA ARG A 105 -7.38 -23.40 -2.99
C ARG A 105 -6.53 -24.33 -3.84
N ILE A 106 -5.61 -25.06 -3.21
CA ILE A 106 -4.99 -26.28 -3.76
C ILE A 106 -5.64 -27.45 -3.02
#